data_AF-A0A535Y1H4-F1
#
_entry.id   AF-A0A535Y1H4-F1
#
_cell.length_a   1.000
_cell.length_b   1.000
_cell.length_c   1.000
_cell.angle_alpha   90.00
_cell.angle_beta   90.00
_cell.angle_gamma   90.00
#
_symmetry.space_group_name_H-M   'P 1'
#
loop_
_entity.id
_entity.type
_entity.pdbx_description
1 polymer ?
#
loop_
_entity_poly.entity_id
_entity_poly.type
_entity_poly.pdbx_seq_one_letter_code
_entity_poly.pdbx_strand_id
1 'polypeptide(L)'
;MPSVELLTAFAKAPNGKKATGYTYQELLDVMRVDCDEAIARLKSLLNDARTSVRAWACIAGAEACGRKFVPTLCEAFNDRSQDVQEMVVSGLLEIDPSGQLLRPLLIQLRRRLLVWDGEGAPRIARLLAMVNDTEAVPYFEQYLERSDINVVERARGGDYLLYLREGIEGILGRIRNHRDHAEMAGFCRIAFFVGSPDAEPALEQLHATAPDERCRVLASQTLDALKAARTAGPPPYWDRRFDFKGVPRLSSGV
;
A
#
# COMPACT_ATOMS: atom_id res chain seq x y z
N MET A 1 -15.76 -3.12 28.49
CA MET A 1 -15.95 -2.65 27.10
C MET A 1 -16.66 -1.30 27.11
N PRO A 2 -16.22 -0.29 26.35
CA PRO A 2 -16.94 0.98 26.19
C PRO A 2 -18.24 0.80 25.38
N SER A 3 -19.24 1.62 25.64
CA SER A 3 -20.53 1.53 24.93
C SER A 3 -20.42 2.01 23.48
N VAL A 4 -21.42 1.64 22.64
CA VAL A 4 -21.51 2.13 21.26
C VAL A 4 -21.51 3.65 21.23
N GLU A 5 -22.24 4.30 22.14
CA GLU A 5 -22.36 5.75 22.24
C GLU A 5 -21.00 6.41 22.55
N LEU A 6 -20.22 5.81 23.46
CA LEU A 6 -18.89 6.31 23.82
C LEU A 6 -17.92 6.17 22.64
N LEU A 7 -17.84 4.98 22.02
CA LEU A 7 -16.98 4.75 20.85
C LEU A 7 -17.36 5.68 19.70
N THR A 8 -18.66 5.88 19.50
CA THR A 8 -19.23 6.79 18.52
C THR A 8 -18.82 8.24 18.81
N ALA A 9 -18.94 8.69 20.07
CA ALA A 9 -18.52 10.05 20.47
C ALA A 9 -17.01 10.24 20.29
N PHE A 10 -16.20 9.22 20.60
CA PHE A 10 -14.77 9.23 20.38
C PHE A 10 -14.43 9.41 18.89
N ALA A 11 -15.03 8.59 18.02
CA ALA A 11 -14.82 8.63 16.57
C ALA A 11 -15.24 9.95 15.92
N LYS A 12 -16.08 10.74 16.58
CA LYS A 12 -16.57 12.05 16.11
C LYS A 12 -15.65 13.20 16.50
N ALA A 13 -14.72 12.98 17.42
CA ALA A 13 -13.92 14.03 18.03
C ALA A 13 -12.48 14.02 17.46
N PRO A 14 -12.01 15.11 16.83
CA PRO A 14 -10.62 15.24 16.36
C PRO A 14 -9.55 15.13 17.48
N ASN A 15 -9.95 15.27 18.74
CA ASN A 15 -9.10 15.25 19.94
C ASN A 15 -9.74 14.42 21.08
N GLY A 16 -10.17 13.18 20.78
CA GLY A 16 -11.05 12.31 21.60
C GLY A 16 -10.87 12.30 23.12
N LYS A 17 -9.67 12.58 23.64
CA LYS A 17 -9.37 12.67 25.09
C LYS A 17 -10.25 13.67 25.84
N LYS A 18 -10.64 14.80 25.23
CA LYS A 18 -11.51 15.81 25.89
C LYS A 18 -13.00 15.41 25.94
N ALA A 19 -13.44 14.49 25.10
CA ALA A 19 -14.86 14.15 24.94
C ALA A 19 -15.30 12.90 25.71
N THR A 20 -14.41 11.93 25.90
CA THR A 20 -14.78 10.61 26.45
C THR A 20 -13.97 10.19 27.68
N GLY A 21 -12.89 10.91 28.01
CA GLY A 21 -11.97 10.52 29.08
C GLY A 21 -11.01 9.38 28.71
N TYR A 22 -11.18 8.75 27.55
CA TYR A 22 -10.27 7.73 27.03
C TYR A 22 -9.28 8.34 26.02
N THR A 23 -8.04 7.88 26.07
CA THR A 23 -7.10 7.94 24.96
C THR A 23 -7.43 6.87 23.92
N TYR A 24 -6.90 7.03 22.70
CA TYR A 24 -7.05 6.00 21.67
C TYR A 24 -6.47 4.66 22.12
N GLN A 25 -5.27 4.68 22.72
CA GLN A 25 -4.60 3.46 23.18
C GLN A 25 -5.40 2.72 24.25
N GLU A 26 -5.95 3.44 25.23
CA GLU A 26 -6.80 2.83 26.27
C GLU A 26 -8.06 2.17 25.67
N LEU A 27 -8.65 2.75 24.62
CA LEU A 27 -9.78 2.11 23.93
C LEU A 27 -9.35 0.81 23.25
N LEU A 28 -8.22 0.82 22.54
CA LEU A 28 -7.69 -0.39 21.89
C LEU A 28 -7.37 -1.47 22.91
N ASP A 29 -6.77 -1.11 24.05
CA ASP A 29 -6.41 -2.05 25.11
C ASP A 29 -7.66 -2.70 25.72
N VAL A 30 -8.72 -1.94 25.98
CA VAL A 30 -9.99 -2.49 26.45
C VAL A 30 -10.65 -3.37 25.38
N MET A 31 -10.58 -3.00 24.10
CA MET A 31 -11.11 -3.82 23.01
C MET A 31 -10.37 -5.14 22.83
N ARG A 32 -9.04 -5.15 23.04
CA ARG A 32 -8.19 -6.36 22.95
C ARG A 32 -8.56 -7.40 24.01
N VAL A 33 -8.96 -6.97 25.20
CA VAL A 33 -9.37 -7.88 26.29
C VAL A 33 -10.57 -8.74 25.89
N ASP A 34 -11.52 -8.18 25.15
CA ASP A 34 -12.72 -8.89 24.69
C ASP A 34 -13.03 -8.51 23.24
N CYS A 35 -12.28 -9.16 22.32
CA CYS A 35 -12.42 -8.91 20.89
C CYS A 35 -13.83 -9.21 20.39
N ASP A 36 -14.53 -10.21 20.92
CA ASP A 36 -15.80 -10.64 20.35
C ASP A 36 -16.89 -9.59 20.63
N GLU A 37 -16.93 -9.05 21.85
CA GLU A 37 -17.78 -7.90 22.18
C GLU A 37 -17.34 -6.63 21.43
N ALA A 38 -16.02 -6.37 21.32
CA ALA A 38 -15.52 -5.22 20.56
C ALA A 38 -15.98 -5.25 19.10
N ILE A 39 -15.90 -6.41 18.46
CA ILE A 39 -16.37 -6.62 17.09
C ILE A 39 -17.86 -6.32 16.96
N ALA A 40 -18.69 -6.80 17.90
CA ALA A 40 -20.13 -6.52 17.89
C ALA A 40 -20.43 -5.01 17.97
N ARG A 41 -19.69 -4.30 18.82
CA ARG A 41 -19.82 -2.84 18.98
C ARG A 41 -19.35 -2.08 17.74
N LEU A 42 -18.18 -2.42 17.20
CA LEU A 42 -17.63 -1.80 16.00
C LEU A 42 -18.50 -2.07 14.77
N LYS A 43 -19.09 -3.26 14.64
CA LYS A 43 -20.10 -3.56 13.61
C LYS A 43 -21.30 -2.63 13.70
N SER A 44 -21.73 -2.25 14.90
CA SER A 44 -22.81 -1.27 15.07
C SER A 44 -22.41 0.11 14.53
N LEU A 45 -21.17 0.54 14.73
CA LEU A 45 -20.65 1.82 14.24
C LEU A 45 -20.55 1.90 12.71
N LEU A 46 -20.40 0.76 12.02
CA LEU A 46 -20.42 0.69 10.55
C LEU A 46 -21.79 1.08 9.95
N ASN A 47 -22.82 1.29 10.77
CA ASN A 47 -24.11 1.82 10.32
C ASN A 47 -24.27 3.33 10.60
N ASP A 48 -23.30 4.01 11.22
CA ASP A 48 -23.41 5.45 11.52
C ASP A 48 -23.45 6.27 10.22
N ALA A 49 -24.27 7.32 10.20
CA ALA A 49 -24.42 8.20 9.06
C ALA A 49 -23.11 8.86 8.62
N ARG A 50 -22.21 9.16 9.58
CA ARG A 50 -20.93 9.83 9.32
C ARG A 50 -19.88 8.86 8.82
N THR A 51 -19.30 9.18 7.67
CA THR A 51 -18.14 8.49 7.09
C THR A 51 -16.99 8.36 8.09
N SER A 52 -16.67 9.41 8.86
CA SER A 52 -15.57 9.38 9.82
C SER A 52 -15.73 8.31 10.91
N VAL A 53 -16.98 8.05 11.35
CA VAL A 53 -17.26 7.03 12.37
C VAL A 53 -17.08 5.63 11.80
N ARG A 54 -17.61 5.39 10.59
CA ARG A 54 -17.46 4.10 9.90
C ARG A 54 -16.00 3.80 9.55
N ALA A 55 -15.28 4.81 9.07
CA ALA A 55 -13.86 4.75 8.77
C ALA A 55 -13.02 4.43 10.02
N TRP A 56 -13.30 5.12 11.13
CA TRP A 56 -12.66 4.86 12.42
C TRP A 56 -12.91 3.43 12.91
N ALA A 57 -14.14 2.92 12.79
CA ALA A 57 -14.47 1.57 13.23
C ALA A 57 -13.66 0.50 12.47
N CYS A 58 -13.36 0.73 11.18
CA CYS A 58 -12.50 -0.15 10.39
C CYS A 58 -11.07 -0.23 10.96
N ILE A 59 -10.44 0.93 11.19
CA ILE A 59 -9.07 1.01 11.68
C ILE A 59 -8.96 0.51 13.12
N ALA A 60 -9.82 0.99 14.03
CA ALA A 60 -9.79 0.57 15.43
C ALA A 60 -9.99 -0.94 15.60
N GLY A 61 -10.87 -1.55 14.79
CA GLY A 61 -11.08 -2.99 14.82
C GLY A 61 -9.90 -3.79 14.24
N ALA A 62 -9.22 -3.28 13.21
CA ALA A 62 -8.00 -3.88 12.69
C ALA A 62 -6.88 -3.87 13.75
N GLU A 63 -6.66 -2.71 14.40
CA GLU A 63 -5.64 -2.50 15.42
C GLU A 63 -5.89 -3.26 16.74
N ALA A 64 -7.16 -3.39 17.14
CA ALA A 64 -7.53 -4.06 18.39
C ALA A 64 -7.71 -5.57 18.21
N CYS A 65 -8.41 -5.99 17.15
CA CYS A 65 -8.87 -7.38 17.01
C CYS A 65 -8.13 -8.16 15.91
N GLY A 66 -7.28 -7.49 15.12
CA GLY A 66 -6.42 -8.12 14.13
C GLY A 66 -7.18 -9.03 13.16
N ARG A 67 -6.67 -10.26 12.98
CA ARG A 67 -7.28 -11.25 12.07
C ARG A 67 -8.74 -11.60 12.40
N LYS A 68 -9.18 -11.49 13.66
CA LYS A 68 -10.59 -11.74 14.03
C LYS A 68 -11.54 -10.75 13.36
N PHE A 69 -11.07 -9.55 13.01
CA PHE A 69 -11.89 -8.51 12.39
C PHE A 69 -11.96 -8.57 10.87
N VAL A 70 -11.15 -9.41 10.22
CA VAL A 70 -11.07 -9.51 8.75
C VAL A 70 -12.45 -9.73 8.09
N PRO A 71 -13.35 -10.61 8.58
CA PRO A 71 -14.67 -10.77 7.97
C PRO A 71 -15.47 -9.45 7.96
N THR A 72 -15.39 -8.67 9.04
CA THR A 72 -16.05 -7.37 9.16
C THR A 72 -15.47 -6.34 8.19
N LEU A 73 -14.15 -6.32 8.03
CA LEU A 73 -13.48 -5.45 7.04
C LEU A 73 -13.91 -5.81 5.60
N CYS A 74 -13.97 -7.10 5.27
CA CYS A 74 -14.43 -7.56 3.97
C CYS A 74 -15.89 -7.13 3.68
N GLU A 75 -16.78 -7.21 4.68
CA GLU A 75 -18.14 -6.69 4.57
C GLU A 75 -18.15 -5.17 4.31
N ALA A 76 -17.36 -4.41 5.10
CA ALA A 76 -17.24 -2.96 5.00
C ALA A 76 -16.59 -2.46 3.70
N PHE A 77 -15.92 -3.32 2.93
CA PHE A 77 -15.36 -2.95 1.63
C PHE A 77 -16.44 -2.54 0.60
N ASN A 78 -17.70 -2.87 0.88
CA ASN A 78 -18.85 -2.43 0.09
C ASN A 78 -19.51 -1.14 0.62
N ASP A 79 -18.88 -0.43 1.56
CA ASP A 79 -19.39 0.85 2.08
C ASP A 79 -19.64 1.85 0.93
N ARG A 80 -20.59 2.76 1.10
CA ARG A 80 -20.89 3.80 0.10
C ARG A 80 -19.78 4.85 -0.06
N SER A 81 -18.89 4.99 0.92
CA SER A 81 -17.86 6.02 0.96
C SER A 81 -16.51 5.45 0.54
N GLN A 82 -15.82 6.10 -0.39
CA GLN A 82 -14.45 5.75 -0.77
C GLN A 82 -13.51 5.78 0.46
N ASP A 83 -13.60 6.81 1.31
CA ASP A 83 -12.78 6.89 2.54
C ASP A 83 -12.89 5.65 3.45
N VAL A 84 -14.09 5.08 3.59
CA VAL A 84 -14.28 3.86 4.40
C VAL A 84 -13.62 2.67 3.71
N GLN A 85 -13.81 2.53 2.39
CA GLN A 85 -13.18 1.47 1.62
C GLN A 85 -11.64 1.56 1.67
N GLU A 86 -11.08 2.77 1.64
CA GLU A 86 -9.64 3.03 1.82
C GLU A 86 -9.16 2.63 3.21
N MET A 87 -9.95 2.89 4.26
CA MET A 87 -9.63 2.44 5.61
C MET A 87 -9.73 0.93 5.76
N VAL A 88 -10.65 0.27 5.05
CA VAL A 88 -10.70 -1.20 4.99
C VAL A 88 -9.42 -1.76 4.41
N VAL A 89 -8.97 -1.22 3.26
CA VAL A 89 -7.71 -1.64 2.63
C VAL A 89 -6.53 -1.39 3.55
N SER A 90 -6.50 -0.24 4.23
CA SER A 90 -5.43 0.10 5.17
C SER A 90 -5.41 -0.84 6.38
N GLY A 91 -6.56 -1.17 6.96
CA GLY A 91 -6.68 -2.12 8.06
C GLY A 91 -6.29 -3.54 7.65
N LEU A 92 -6.65 -3.99 6.43
CA LEU A 92 -6.24 -5.30 5.93
C LEU A 92 -4.73 -5.37 5.71
N LEU A 93 -4.09 -4.30 5.24
CA LEU A 93 -2.62 -4.21 5.14
C LEU A 93 -1.93 -4.15 6.50
N GLU A 94 -2.56 -3.55 7.49
CA GLU A 94 -2.03 -3.53 8.86
C GLU A 94 -2.04 -4.93 9.47
N ILE A 95 -3.10 -5.70 9.24
CA ILE A 95 -3.22 -7.09 9.68
C ILE A 95 -2.28 -8.01 8.90
N ASP A 96 -2.15 -7.77 7.60
CA ASP A 96 -1.31 -8.55 6.69
C ASP A 96 -0.58 -7.64 5.69
N PRO A 97 0.64 -7.18 6.02
CA PRO A 97 1.42 -6.29 5.17
C PRO A 97 1.79 -6.89 3.81
N SER A 98 1.70 -8.22 3.65
CA SER A 98 1.92 -8.89 2.36
C SER A 98 0.75 -8.73 1.38
N GLY A 99 -0.39 -8.22 1.85
CA GLY A 99 -1.60 -8.02 1.07
C GLY A 99 -2.34 -9.30 0.65
N GLN A 100 -1.95 -10.48 1.16
CA GLN A 100 -2.63 -11.73 0.79
C GLN A 100 -4.09 -11.73 1.24
N LEU A 101 -4.42 -11.06 2.35
CA LEU A 101 -5.82 -10.85 2.78
C LEU A 101 -6.67 -10.03 1.81
N LEU A 102 -6.07 -9.30 0.87
CA LEU A 102 -6.80 -8.55 -0.17
C LEU A 102 -7.19 -9.44 -1.37
N ARG A 103 -6.72 -10.70 -1.46
CA ARG A 103 -7.02 -11.60 -2.58
C ARG A 103 -8.51 -11.75 -2.90
N PRO A 104 -9.40 -11.92 -1.91
CA PRO A 104 -10.83 -12.03 -2.19
C PRO A 104 -11.44 -10.76 -2.81
N LEU A 105 -10.76 -9.61 -2.66
CA LEU A 105 -11.23 -8.29 -3.10
C LEU A 105 -10.61 -7.86 -4.44
N LEU A 106 -9.73 -8.65 -5.06
CA LEU A 106 -8.96 -8.21 -6.24
C LEU A 106 -9.84 -7.75 -7.40
N ILE A 107 -10.90 -8.48 -7.73
CA ILE A 107 -11.82 -8.07 -8.81
C ILE A 107 -12.46 -6.70 -8.53
N GLN A 108 -12.78 -6.42 -7.27
CA GLN A 108 -13.34 -5.13 -6.87
C GLN A 108 -12.26 -4.05 -6.88
N LEU A 109 -11.06 -4.33 -6.37
CA LEU A 109 -9.91 -3.42 -6.39
C LEU A 109 -9.54 -3.02 -7.83
N ARG A 110 -9.47 -3.97 -8.77
CA ARG A 110 -9.28 -3.72 -10.20
C ARG A 110 -10.32 -2.73 -10.75
N ARG A 111 -11.60 -2.96 -10.44
CA ARG A 111 -12.68 -2.03 -10.84
C ARG A 111 -12.52 -0.65 -10.17
N ARG A 112 -12.08 -0.60 -8.91
CA ARG A 112 -11.84 0.65 -8.17
C ARG A 112 -10.66 1.45 -8.69
N LEU A 113 -9.65 0.80 -9.27
CA LEU A 113 -8.56 1.49 -9.97
C LEU A 113 -9.08 2.47 -11.04
N LEU A 114 -10.22 2.15 -11.67
CA LEU A 114 -10.80 2.96 -12.75
C LEU A 114 -11.69 4.10 -12.26
N VAL A 115 -12.15 4.07 -11.00
CA VAL A 115 -13.18 5.01 -10.50
C VAL A 115 -12.81 5.77 -9.24
N TRP A 116 -11.85 5.29 -8.45
CA TRP A 116 -11.32 6.07 -7.32
C TRP A 116 -10.55 7.27 -7.86
N ASP A 117 -10.69 8.40 -7.20
CA ASP A 117 -10.07 9.67 -7.54
C ASP A 117 -8.77 9.91 -6.76
N GLY A 118 -8.06 10.97 -7.14
CA GLY A 118 -6.93 11.52 -6.40
C GLY A 118 -5.88 10.50 -5.98
N GLU A 119 -5.66 10.39 -4.66
CA GLU A 119 -4.67 9.51 -4.04
C GLU A 119 -5.12 8.04 -3.93
N GLY A 120 -6.42 7.77 -4.16
CA GLY A 120 -7.00 6.44 -4.03
C GLY A 120 -6.53 5.48 -5.12
N ALA A 121 -6.64 5.88 -6.40
CA ALA A 121 -6.28 5.03 -7.53
C ALA A 121 -4.78 4.65 -7.57
N PRO A 122 -3.81 5.56 -7.36
CA PRO A 122 -2.39 5.19 -7.26
C PRO A 122 -2.09 4.19 -6.14
N ARG A 123 -2.81 4.28 -5.01
CA ARG A 123 -2.70 3.29 -3.92
C ARG A 123 -3.18 1.92 -4.37
N ILE A 124 -4.31 1.84 -5.06
CA ILE A 124 -4.81 0.59 -5.66
C ILE A 124 -3.81 0.02 -6.67
N ALA A 125 -3.24 0.86 -7.55
CA ALA A 125 -2.23 0.42 -8.50
C ALA A 125 -1.04 -0.25 -7.79
N ARG A 126 -0.49 0.41 -6.77
CA ARG A 126 0.60 -0.16 -5.96
C ARG A 126 0.20 -1.49 -5.29
N LEU A 127 -1.02 -1.59 -4.77
CA LEU A 127 -1.53 -2.80 -4.12
C LEU A 127 -1.62 -3.99 -5.07
N LEU A 128 -2.17 -3.77 -6.27
CA LEU A 128 -2.29 -4.80 -7.29
C LEU A 128 -0.91 -5.26 -7.77
N ALA A 129 0.05 -4.35 -7.89
CA ALA A 129 1.45 -4.69 -8.15
C ALA A 129 2.06 -5.51 -7.01
N MET A 130 1.86 -5.09 -5.75
CA MET A 130 2.38 -5.76 -4.57
C MET A 130 1.92 -7.23 -4.47
N VAL A 131 0.66 -7.52 -4.77
CA VAL A 131 0.14 -8.90 -4.76
C VAL A 131 0.41 -9.66 -6.07
N ASN A 132 1.14 -9.05 -7.01
CA ASN A 132 1.42 -9.54 -8.35
C ASN A 132 0.16 -9.99 -9.11
N ASP A 133 -0.85 -9.13 -9.12
CA ASP A 133 -2.15 -9.40 -9.74
C ASP A 133 -2.11 -9.18 -11.27
N THR A 134 -1.59 -10.14 -12.02
CA THR A 134 -1.40 -10.03 -13.48
C THR A 134 -2.71 -9.85 -14.25
N GLU A 135 -3.85 -10.28 -13.69
CA GLU A 135 -5.17 -10.02 -14.28
C GLU A 135 -5.58 -8.54 -14.22
N ALA A 136 -4.83 -7.69 -13.50
CA ALA A 136 -5.06 -6.25 -13.45
C ALA A 136 -4.51 -5.51 -14.69
N VAL A 137 -3.69 -6.14 -15.55
CA VAL A 137 -3.08 -5.52 -16.74
C VAL A 137 -4.06 -4.69 -17.59
N PRO A 138 -5.24 -5.20 -18.02
CA PRO A 138 -6.18 -4.41 -18.81
C PRO A 138 -6.80 -3.22 -18.04
N TYR A 139 -6.85 -3.29 -16.70
CA TYR A 139 -7.31 -2.17 -15.87
C TYR A 139 -6.22 -1.10 -15.74
N PHE A 140 -4.95 -1.50 -15.69
CA PHE A 140 -3.83 -0.57 -15.73
C PHE A 140 -3.75 0.19 -17.05
N GLU A 141 -3.98 -0.48 -18.18
CA GLU A 141 -4.03 0.17 -19.49
C GLU A 141 -5.05 1.31 -19.51
N GLN A 142 -6.29 1.02 -19.08
CA GLN A 142 -7.35 2.04 -18.97
C GLN A 142 -7.06 3.10 -17.92
N TYR A 143 -6.50 2.71 -16.77
CA TYR A 143 -6.10 3.63 -15.72
C TYR A 143 -5.12 4.68 -16.26
N LEU A 144 -4.06 4.27 -16.95
CA LEU A 144 -3.02 5.18 -17.44
C LEU A 144 -3.50 6.18 -18.51
N GLU A 145 -4.61 5.87 -19.18
CA GLU A 145 -5.29 6.76 -20.12
C GLU A 145 -6.11 7.87 -19.44
N ARG A 146 -6.42 7.74 -18.14
CA ARG A 146 -7.20 8.75 -17.42
C ARG A 146 -6.43 10.08 -17.36
N SER A 147 -7.16 11.17 -17.59
CA SER A 147 -6.61 12.53 -17.63
C SER A 147 -6.36 13.13 -16.24
N ASP A 148 -7.03 12.63 -15.21
CA ASP A 148 -6.94 13.13 -13.83
C ASP A 148 -5.68 12.65 -13.10
N ILE A 149 -4.95 11.68 -13.66
CA ILE A 149 -3.71 11.17 -13.09
C ILE A 149 -2.55 12.09 -13.45
N ASN A 150 -1.82 12.55 -12.43
CA ASN A 150 -0.63 13.37 -12.64
C ASN A 150 0.53 12.55 -13.26
N VAL A 151 1.52 13.24 -13.83
CA VAL A 151 2.62 12.60 -14.55
C VAL A 151 3.44 11.61 -13.70
N VAL A 152 3.61 11.89 -12.41
CA VAL A 152 4.41 11.04 -11.50
C VAL A 152 3.68 9.73 -11.21
N GLU A 153 2.37 9.80 -10.93
CA GLU A 153 1.57 8.59 -10.69
C GLU A 153 1.33 7.79 -11.96
N ARG A 154 1.27 8.45 -13.14
CA ARG A 154 1.25 7.75 -14.43
C ARG A 154 2.56 7.00 -14.68
N ALA A 155 3.71 7.62 -14.41
CA ALA A 155 5.01 6.95 -14.54
C ALA A 155 5.11 5.72 -13.62
N ARG A 156 4.74 5.86 -12.33
CA ARG A 156 4.71 4.73 -11.38
C ARG A 156 3.74 3.64 -11.80
N GLY A 157 2.55 4.01 -12.27
CA GLY A 157 1.58 3.05 -12.80
C GLY A 157 2.11 2.32 -14.04
N GLY A 158 2.88 3.00 -14.89
CA GLY A 158 3.59 2.40 -16.02
C GLY A 158 4.65 1.38 -15.58
N ASP A 159 5.45 1.72 -14.57
CA ASP A 159 6.41 0.79 -13.96
C ASP A 159 5.70 -0.50 -13.48
N TYR A 160 4.59 -0.34 -12.75
CA TYR A 160 3.79 -1.46 -12.25
C TYR A 160 3.15 -2.28 -13.36
N LEU A 161 2.59 -1.65 -14.40
CA LEU A 161 2.04 -2.34 -15.55
C LEU A 161 3.11 -3.19 -16.24
N LEU A 162 4.32 -2.65 -16.40
CA LEU A 162 5.43 -3.39 -17.00
C LEU A 162 5.82 -4.60 -16.15
N TYR A 163 5.91 -4.42 -14.82
CA TYR A 163 6.17 -5.52 -13.90
C TYR A 163 5.10 -6.62 -13.97
N LEU A 164 3.82 -6.25 -14.02
CA LEU A 164 2.71 -7.21 -14.12
C LEU A 164 2.70 -7.95 -15.47
N ARG A 165 3.20 -7.33 -16.55
CA ARG A 165 3.31 -7.95 -17.86
C ARG A 165 4.52 -8.87 -18.01
N GLU A 166 5.69 -8.41 -17.58
CA GLU A 166 6.96 -9.08 -17.86
C GLU A 166 7.51 -9.88 -16.67
N GLY A 167 6.90 -9.72 -15.50
CA GLY A 167 7.40 -10.28 -14.24
C GLY A 167 8.72 -9.64 -13.80
N ILE A 168 9.26 -10.15 -12.69
CA ILE A 168 10.52 -9.63 -12.15
C ILE A 168 11.69 -9.85 -13.10
N GLU A 169 11.75 -11.00 -13.80
CA GLU A 169 12.86 -11.27 -14.73
C GLU A 169 12.89 -10.31 -15.93
N GLY A 170 11.74 -9.88 -16.43
CA GLY A 170 11.67 -8.84 -17.46
C GLY A 170 12.26 -7.50 -16.97
N ILE A 171 11.86 -7.08 -15.77
CA ILE A 171 12.40 -5.87 -15.13
C ILE A 171 13.91 -5.97 -14.92
N LEU A 172 14.40 -7.10 -14.40
CA LEU A 172 15.84 -7.32 -14.21
C LEU A 172 16.60 -7.37 -15.54
N GLY A 173 16.02 -7.94 -16.59
CA GLY A 173 16.56 -7.90 -17.94
C GLY A 173 16.73 -6.48 -18.46
N ARG A 174 15.76 -5.59 -18.21
CA ARG A 174 15.85 -4.17 -18.58
C ARG A 174 16.92 -3.42 -17.80
N ILE A 175 17.07 -3.71 -16.50
CA ILE A 175 18.18 -3.19 -15.68
C ILE A 175 19.52 -3.60 -16.28
N ARG A 176 19.71 -4.89 -16.60
CA ARG A 176 20.97 -5.41 -17.18
C ARG A 176 21.28 -4.81 -18.56
N ASN A 177 20.24 -4.62 -19.38
CA ASN A 177 20.38 -4.07 -20.73
C ASN A 177 20.60 -2.56 -20.74
N HIS A 178 20.18 -1.84 -19.69
CA HIS A 178 20.39 -0.42 -19.46
C HIS A 178 20.23 0.47 -20.70
N ARG A 179 19.08 0.35 -21.39
CA ARG A 179 18.80 1.13 -22.61
C ARG A 179 18.11 2.47 -22.31
N ASP A 180 17.23 2.49 -21.31
CA ASP A 180 16.31 3.60 -21.06
C ASP A 180 16.58 4.24 -19.69
N HIS A 181 17.52 5.19 -19.63
CA HIS A 181 17.96 5.84 -18.39
C HIS A 181 16.83 6.46 -17.57
N ALA A 182 15.79 6.98 -18.23
CA ALA A 182 14.65 7.62 -17.59
C ALA A 182 13.82 6.64 -16.74
N GLU A 183 13.79 5.36 -17.11
CA GLU A 183 12.96 4.33 -16.48
C GLU A 183 13.70 3.57 -15.37
N MET A 184 15.03 3.67 -15.32
CA MET A 184 15.86 2.91 -14.36
C MET A 184 15.44 3.11 -12.91
N ALA A 185 14.98 4.31 -12.54
CA ALA A 185 14.47 4.59 -11.20
C ALA A 185 13.23 3.76 -10.85
N GLY A 186 12.34 3.53 -11.81
CA GLY A 186 11.17 2.67 -11.66
C GLY A 186 11.56 1.20 -11.52
N PHE A 187 12.45 0.75 -12.39
CA PHE A 187 12.90 -0.65 -12.41
C PHE A 187 13.68 -1.02 -11.15
N CYS A 188 14.60 -0.17 -10.70
CA CYS A 188 15.34 -0.37 -9.46
C CYS A 188 14.40 -0.40 -8.25
N ARG A 189 13.34 0.43 -8.24
CA ARG A 189 12.32 0.43 -7.19
C ARG A 189 11.53 -0.88 -7.15
N ILE A 190 11.12 -1.41 -8.31
CA ILE A 190 10.44 -2.72 -8.38
C ILE A 190 11.37 -3.84 -7.96
N ALA A 191 12.62 -3.84 -8.44
CA ALA A 191 13.63 -4.82 -8.06
C ALA A 191 13.86 -4.84 -6.54
N PHE A 192 13.92 -3.65 -5.92
CA PHE A 192 13.94 -3.51 -4.46
C PHE A 192 12.68 -4.12 -3.84
N PHE A 193 11.47 -3.66 -4.19
CA PHE A 193 10.25 -4.11 -3.50
C PHE A 193 9.95 -5.60 -3.66
N VAL A 194 10.20 -6.16 -4.85
CA VAL A 194 10.06 -7.61 -5.07
C VAL A 194 11.15 -8.38 -4.32
N GLY A 195 12.37 -7.82 -4.26
CA GLY A 195 13.47 -8.36 -3.48
C GLY A 195 13.99 -9.71 -3.98
N SER A 196 13.82 -9.99 -5.29
CA SER A 196 14.33 -11.23 -5.92
C SER A 196 15.84 -11.41 -5.62
N PRO A 197 16.31 -12.64 -5.38
CA PRO A 197 17.74 -12.94 -5.28
C PRO A 197 18.55 -12.34 -6.44
N ASP A 198 18.00 -12.42 -7.66
CA ASP A 198 18.65 -11.98 -8.90
C ASP A 198 18.69 -10.46 -9.09
N ALA A 199 18.06 -9.69 -8.19
CA ALA A 199 18.14 -8.23 -8.22
C ALA A 199 19.54 -7.72 -7.90
N GLU A 200 20.26 -8.34 -6.96
CA GLU A 200 21.63 -7.93 -6.62
C GLU A 200 22.59 -8.03 -7.81
N PRO A 201 22.76 -9.17 -8.49
CA PRO A 201 23.68 -9.25 -9.62
C PRO A 201 23.28 -8.32 -10.78
N ALA A 202 21.97 -8.09 -11.00
CA ALA A 202 21.52 -7.13 -12.01
C ALA A 202 21.92 -5.69 -11.66
N LEU A 203 21.77 -5.28 -10.40
CA LEU A 203 22.14 -3.95 -9.93
C LEU A 203 23.67 -3.77 -9.84
N GLU A 204 24.43 -4.81 -9.48
CA GLU A 204 25.90 -4.80 -9.51
C GLU A 204 26.43 -4.58 -10.93
N GLN A 205 25.84 -5.28 -11.91
CA GLN A 205 26.15 -5.05 -13.31
C GLN A 205 25.83 -3.61 -13.72
N LEU A 206 24.63 -3.09 -13.39
CA LEU A 206 24.25 -1.71 -13.71
C LEU A 206 25.23 -0.70 -13.09
N HIS A 207 25.62 -0.90 -11.83
CA HIS A 207 26.60 -0.05 -11.15
C HIS A 207 27.97 -0.07 -11.84
N ALA A 208 28.42 -1.25 -12.30
CA ALA A 208 29.73 -1.41 -12.92
C ALA A 208 29.79 -0.89 -14.37
N THR A 209 28.71 -1.02 -15.14
CA THR A 209 28.74 -0.80 -16.59
C THR A 209 27.97 0.43 -17.07
N ALA A 210 27.13 1.05 -16.24
CA ALA A 210 26.38 2.24 -16.64
C ALA A 210 27.35 3.37 -17.05
N PRO A 211 27.19 3.98 -18.24
CA PRO A 211 28.06 5.06 -18.70
C PRO A 211 27.87 6.35 -17.91
N ASP A 212 26.66 6.62 -17.41
CA ASP A 212 26.34 7.81 -16.64
C ASP A 212 26.43 7.59 -15.12
N GLU A 213 26.89 8.62 -14.41
CA GLU A 213 27.06 8.57 -12.96
C GLU A 213 25.72 8.41 -12.22
N ARG A 214 24.64 8.98 -12.76
CA ARG A 214 23.33 8.94 -12.13
C ARG A 214 22.81 7.50 -11.98
N CYS A 215 22.87 6.69 -13.03
CA CYS A 215 22.47 5.28 -12.95
C CYS A 215 23.43 4.46 -12.07
N ARG A 216 24.74 4.75 -12.06
CA ARG A 216 25.68 4.09 -11.13
C ARG A 216 25.34 4.35 -9.67
N VAL A 217 25.02 5.60 -9.32
CA VAL A 217 24.61 6.01 -7.97
C VAL A 217 23.27 5.39 -7.60
N LEU A 218 22.28 5.43 -8.49
CA LEU A 218 20.98 4.79 -8.28
C LEU A 218 21.12 3.29 -7.99
N ALA A 219 21.93 2.59 -8.79
CA ALA A 219 22.20 1.17 -8.61
C ALA A 219 22.86 0.89 -7.25
N SER A 220 23.89 1.66 -6.88
CA SER A 220 24.58 1.55 -5.59
C SER A 220 23.62 1.76 -4.42
N GLN A 221 22.80 2.83 -4.46
CA GLN A 221 21.83 3.12 -3.40
C GLN A 221 20.77 2.02 -3.28
N THR A 222 20.32 1.48 -4.41
CA THR A 222 19.35 0.39 -4.44
C THR A 222 19.96 -0.90 -3.88
N LEU A 223 21.23 -1.20 -4.19
CA LEU A 223 21.97 -2.33 -3.62
C LEU A 223 22.10 -2.21 -2.11
N ASP A 224 22.53 -1.04 -1.61
CA ASP A 224 22.70 -0.80 -0.17
C ASP A 224 21.36 -0.95 0.57
N ALA A 225 20.29 -0.38 0.01
CA ALA A 225 18.95 -0.51 0.56
C ALA A 225 18.47 -1.97 0.55
N LEU A 226 18.70 -2.70 -0.55
CA LEU A 226 18.30 -4.11 -0.69
C LEU A 226 19.03 -5.00 0.31
N LYS A 227 20.35 -4.81 0.47
CA LYS A 227 21.18 -5.53 1.45
C LYS A 227 20.70 -5.24 2.87
N ALA A 228 20.43 -3.97 3.21
CA ALA A 228 19.87 -3.60 4.50
C ALA A 228 18.49 -4.24 4.75
N ALA A 229 17.58 -4.20 3.77
CA ALA A 229 16.26 -4.81 3.88
C ALA A 229 16.34 -6.32 4.12
N ARG A 230 17.23 -7.04 3.43
CA ARG A 230 17.47 -8.48 3.62
C ARG A 230 17.95 -8.83 5.03
N THR A 231 18.72 -7.95 5.68
CA THR A 231 19.11 -8.15 7.09
C THR A 231 17.94 -7.98 8.05
N ALA A 232 16.95 -7.15 7.68
CA ALA A 232 15.77 -6.89 8.50
C ALA A 232 14.66 -7.93 8.32
N GLY A 233 14.64 -8.68 7.21
CA GLY A 233 13.70 -9.78 6.99
C GLY A 233 13.68 -10.28 5.55
N PRO A 234 12.89 -11.34 5.27
CA PRO A 234 12.72 -11.83 3.92
C PRO A 234 11.86 -10.88 3.07
N PRO A 235 12.02 -10.90 1.73
CA PRO A 235 11.15 -10.18 0.81
C PRO A 235 9.71 -10.76 0.80
N PRO A 236 8.74 -10.02 0.25
CA PRO A 236 8.89 -8.74 -0.45
C PRO A 236 8.84 -7.53 0.49
N TYR A 237 9.40 -6.40 0.07
CA TYR A 237 9.63 -5.20 0.88
C TYR A 237 8.62 -4.07 0.63
N TRP A 238 7.38 -4.41 0.27
CA TRP A 238 6.34 -3.41 -0.01
C TRP A 238 5.80 -2.68 1.22
N ASP A 239 6.04 -3.24 2.41
CA ASP A 239 5.64 -2.71 3.72
C ASP A 239 6.35 -1.36 4.04
N ARG A 240 5.64 -0.48 4.74
CA ARG A 240 6.13 0.83 5.22
C ARG A 240 7.38 0.76 6.11
N ARG A 241 7.68 -0.40 6.72
CA ARG A 241 8.94 -0.63 7.46
C ARG A 241 10.17 -0.52 6.57
N PHE A 242 10.01 -0.74 5.27
CA PHE A 242 11.09 -0.64 4.29
C PHE A 242 10.97 0.69 3.56
N ASP A 243 11.85 1.62 3.94
CA ASP A 243 11.87 2.94 3.32
C ASP A 243 12.81 2.94 2.11
N PHE A 244 12.24 2.85 0.91
CA PHE A 244 12.98 3.18 -0.30
C PHE A 244 13.09 4.71 -0.42
N LYS A 245 13.95 5.34 0.39
CA LYS A 245 14.30 6.78 0.26
C LYS A 245 15.17 7.08 -0.97
N GLY A 246 15.39 6.12 -1.86
CA GLY A 246 16.37 6.17 -2.94
C GLY A 246 15.86 6.72 -4.27
N VAL A 247 15.37 7.98 -4.29
CA VAL A 247 15.78 8.99 -5.27
C VAL A 247 15.51 10.35 -4.59
N PRO A 248 16.51 11.23 -4.36
CA PRO A 248 16.23 12.64 -4.11
C PRO A 248 15.29 13.11 -5.22
N ARG A 249 14.25 13.89 -4.87
CA ARG A 249 13.44 14.58 -5.88
C ARG A 249 14.41 15.16 -6.89
N LEU A 250 14.23 14.81 -8.17
CA LEU A 250 14.86 15.55 -9.25
C LEU A 250 14.58 17.01 -8.94
N SER A 251 15.61 17.73 -8.49
CA SER A 251 15.62 19.16 -8.64
C SER A 251 15.44 19.36 -10.13
N SER A 252 14.24 19.79 -10.51
CA SER A 252 13.99 20.49 -11.75
C SER A 252 15.10 21.55 -11.87
N GLY A 253 16.11 21.23 -12.66
CA GLY A 253 17.34 21.99 -12.76
C GLY A 253 17.81 21.91 -14.20
N VAL A 254 17.32 22.90 -14.95
CA VAL A 254 17.53 23.22 -16.37
C VAL A 254 16.68 22.41 -17.35
#